data_AF-A0A1C6BV89-F1
#
_entry.id   AF-A0A1C6BV89-F1
#
_cell.length_a   1.000
_cell.length_b   1.000
_cell.length_c   1.000
_cell.angle_alpha   90.00
_cell.angle_beta   90.00
_cell.angle_gamma   90.00
#
_symmetry.space_group_name_H-M   'P 1'
#
loop_
_entity.id
_entity.type
_entity.pdbx_description
1 polymer ?
#
loop_
_entity_poly.entity_id
_entity_poly.type
_entity_poly.pdbx_seq_one_letter_code
_entity_poly.pdbx_strand_id
1 'polypeptide(L)'
;MVKNQIVRDILEDVLKDGRIHESREIKERCEAAGLRLIDKNQNLVYNVIHHMRKKGYVITSPEKGFYRMENYKQMKQNASENIVVTGTKDKGDQKESDRKAEEVPRVSDAKNKIDWSNFFVLEPARKQQDELRVSVTSKGCINLNSKLQQKVSNNKFEIILSRDCRAMLLNPNGEIMHTFTKAGTATNREILSLLEAKKIKLPAYYIMEWNEELNMWSGILSEDRR
;
A
#
# COMPACT_ATOMS: atom_id res chain seq x y z
N MET A 1 11.00 21.98 -7.55
CA MET A 1 9.65 21.92 -6.94
C MET A 1 8.49 22.23 -7.90
N VAL A 2 8.71 22.76 -9.10
CA VAL A 2 7.63 23.31 -9.96
C VAL A 2 6.82 22.26 -10.75
N LYS A 3 7.40 21.09 -11.06
CA LYS A 3 6.76 20.10 -11.96
C LYS A 3 5.52 19.40 -11.37
N ASN A 4 5.47 19.18 -10.05
CA ASN A 4 4.34 18.51 -9.41
C ASN A 4 3.11 19.42 -9.29
N GLN A 5 3.31 20.73 -9.14
CA GLN A 5 2.22 21.69 -9.05
C GLN A 5 1.55 21.87 -10.43
N ILE A 6 2.35 21.97 -11.50
CA ILE A 6 1.82 22.05 -12.87
C ILE A 6 0.95 20.82 -13.20
N VAL A 7 1.42 19.61 -12.87
CA VAL A 7 0.64 18.38 -13.10
C VAL A 7 -0.63 18.36 -12.26
N ARG A 8 -0.59 18.91 -11.04
CA ARG A 8 -1.78 19.03 -10.20
C ARG A 8 -2.79 20.00 -10.79
N ASP A 9 -2.36 21.15 -11.30
CA ASP A 9 -3.24 22.15 -11.89
C ASP A 9 -3.91 21.61 -13.17
N ILE A 10 -3.18 20.85 -13.99
CA ILE A 10 -3.73 20.16 -15.18
C ILE A 10 -4.73 19.08 -14.77
N LEU A 11 -4.41 18.28 -13.74
CA LEU A 11 -5.35 17.28 -13.21
C LEU A 11 -6.60 17.91 -12.63
N GLU A 12 -6.46 19.06 -11.95
CA GLU A 12 -7.60 19.80 -11.41
C GLU A 12 -8.48 20.37 -12.53
N ASP A 13 -7.90 20.86 -13.63
CA ASP A 13 -8.65 21.35 -14.80
C ASP A 13 -9.35 20.23 -15.57
N VAL A 14 -8.66 19.12 -15.84
CA VAL A 14 -9.22 17.96 -16.55
C VAL A 14 -10.35 17.31 -15.76
N LEU A 15 -10.15 17.08 -14.46
CA LEU A 15 -11.11 16.32 -13.65
C LEU A 15 -12.25 17.20 -13.08
N LYS A 16 -12.23 18.52 -13.33
CA LYS A 16 -13.27 19.46 -12.84
C LYS A 16 -14.64 19.20 -13.44
N ASP A 17 -14.70 18.59 -14.62
CA ASP A 17 -15.94 18.29 -15.32
C ASP A 17 -16.76 17.15 -14.66
N GLY A 18 -16.20 16.51 -13.62
CA GLY A 18 -16.83 15.44 -12.86
C GLY A 18 -16.98 14.13 -13.64
N ARG A 19 -16.36 14.02 -14.82
CA ARG A 19 -16.38 12.83 -15.66
C ARG A 19 -15.22 11.90 -15.34
N ILE A 20 -15.30 10.70 -15.90
CA ILE A 20 -14.25 9.69 -15.78
C ILE A 20 -13.26 9.92 -16.91
N HIS A 21 -12.02 10.22 -16.57
CA HIS A 21 -10.94 10.39 -17.54
C HIS A 21 -9.94 9.24 -17.45
N GLU A 22 -9.48 8.80 -18.62
CA GLU A 22 -8.45 7.80 -18.73
C GLU A 22 -7.06 8.41 -18.46
N SER A 23 -6.18 7.62 -17.86
CA SER A 23 -4.78 7.96 -17.60
C SER A 23 -4.02 8.37 -18.87
N ARG A 24 -4.44 7.88 -20.04
CA ARG A 24 -3.88 8.24 -21.35
C ARG A 24 -4.23 9.68 -21.73
N GLU A 25 -5.50 10.08 -21.62
CA GLU A 25 -5.95 11.44 -21.89
C GLU A 25 -5.23 12.46 -20.99
N ILE A 26 -5.05 12.11 -19.71
CA ILE A 26 -4.32 12.94 -18.74
C ILE A 26 -2.85 13.11 -19.15
N LYS A 27 -2.21 12.06 -19.68
CA LYS A 27 -0.82 12.12 -20.18
C LYS A 27 -0.72 13.00 -21.43
N GLU A 28 -1.63 12.83 -22.38
CA GLU A 28 -1.65 13.61 -23.62
C GLU A 28 -1.81 15.12 -23.32
N ARG A 29 -2.65 15.49 -22.35
CA ARG A 29 -2.77 16.89 -21.91
C ARG A 29 -1.55 17.41 -21.15
N CYS A 30 -0.87 16.56 -20.38
CA CYS A 30 0.39 16.93 -19.74
C CYS A 30 1.50 17.19 -20.76
N GLU A 31 1.56 16.38 -21.82
CA GLU A 31 2.51 16.57 -22.93
C GLU A 31 2.21 17.83 -23.73
N ALA A 32 0.93 18.10 -24.02
CA ALA A 32 0.48 19.34 -24.68
C ALA A 32 0.82 20.60 -23.88
N ALA A 33 0.88 20.52 -22.54
CA ALA A 33 1.30 21.61 -21.66
C ALA A 33 2.84 21.80 -21.59
N GLY A 34 3.61 21.14 -22.46
CA GLY A 34 5.07 21.32 -22.58
C GLY A 34 5.88 20.54 -21.55
N LEU A 35 5.27 19.62 -20.79
CA LEU A 35 6.01 18.70 -19.94
C LEU A 35 6.60 17.61 -20.84
N ARG A 36 7.91 17.69 -21.15
CA ARG A 36 8.64 16.54 -21.68
C ARG A 36 8.61 15.42 -20.64
N LEU A 37 7.67 14.50 -20.77
CA LEU A 37 7.61 13.24 -20.03
C LEU A 37 8.71 12.32 -20.55
N ILE A 38 9.98 12.72 -20.35
CA ILE A 38 11.14 11.88 -20.68
C ILE A 38 11.01 10.61 -19.84
N ASP A 39 11.10 9.46 -20.51
CA ASP A 39 10.81 8.06 -20.13
C ASP A 39 11.25 7.55 -18.75
N LYS A 40 11.86 8.36 -17.89
CA LYS A 40 12.19 8.02 -16.50
C LYS A 40 11.18 8.53 -15.47
N ASN A 41 10.18 9.32 -15.88
CA ASN A 41 9.20 9.97 -15.00
C ASN A 41 7.76 9.46 -15.14
N GLN A 42 7.58 8.23 -15.64
CA GLN A 42 6.25 7.58 -15.74
C GLN A 42 5.47 7.57 -14.41
N ASN A 43 6.15 7.75 -13.27
CA ASN A 43 5.54 7.76 -11.94
C ASN A 43 5.05 9.13 -11.45
N LEU A 44 5.29 10.24 -12.15
CA LEU A 44 4.95 11.57 -11.61
C LEU A 44 3.43 11.80 -11.58
N VAL A 45 2.72 11.44 -12.65
CA VAL A 45 1.25 11.48 -12.71
C VAL A 45 0.64 10.55 -11.65
N TYR A 46 1.14 9.32 -11.53
CA TYR A 46 0.68 8.37 -10.50
C TYR A 46 0.93 8.88 -9.08
N ASN A 47 2.07 9.51 -8.82
CA ASN A 47 2.40 10.08 -7.51
C ASN A 47 1.47 11.24 -7.16
N VAL A 48 1.14 12.11 -8.12
CA VAL A 48 0.21 13.24 -7.89
C VAL A 48 -1.20 12.72 -7.67
N ILE A 49 -1.67 11.78 -8.49
CA ILE A 49 -2.97 11.12 -8.31
C ILE A 49 -3.06 10.43 -6.95
N HIS A 50 -2.01 9.73 -6.53
CA HIS A 50 -1.95 9.10 -5.21
C HIS A 50 -2.07 10.13 -4.07
N HIS A 51 -1.43 11.29 -4.21
CA HIS A 51 -1.54 12.38 -3.23
C HIS A 51 -2.93 13.03 -3.25
N MET A 52 -3.54 13.21 -4.43
CA MET A 52 -4.90 13.75 -4.56
C MET A 52 -5.95 12.79 -3.98
N ARG A 53 -5.78 11.47 -4.19
CA ARG A 53 -6.59 10.42 -3.54
C ARG A 53 -6.46 10.47 -2.01
N LYS A 54 -5.23 10.57 -1.49
CA LYS A 54 -4.99 10.64 -0.03
C LYS A 54 -5.63 11.88 0.61
N LYS A 55 -5.79 12.96 -0.15
CA LYS A 55 -6.47 14.18 0.27
C LYS A 55 -7.99 14.19 0.00
N GLY A 56 -8.55 13.10 -0.53
CA GLY A 56 -9.99 12.95 -0.75
C GLY A 56 -10.56 13.69 -1.97
N TYR A 57 -9.71 14.11 -2.93
CA TYR A 57 -10.16 14.85 -4.12
C TYR A 57 -10.56 13.95 -5.30
N VAL A 58 -10.11 12.69 -5.34
CA VAL A 58 -10.24 11.82 -6.52
C VAL A 58 -10.71 10.43 -6.11
N ILE A 59 -11.75 9.92 -6.78
CA ILE A 59 -12.17 8.53 -6.74
C ILE A 59 -11.53 7.78 -7.91
N THR A 60 -10.94 6.62 -7.62
CA THR A 60 -10.49 5.66 -8.63
C THR A 60 -11.63 4.72 -9.00
N SER A 61 -11.94 4.60 -10.29
CA SER A 61 -12.87 3.56 -10.79
C SER A 61 -12.30 2.16 -10.52
N PRO A 62 -13.12 1.09 -10.49
CA PRO A 62 -12.64 -0.30 -10.36
C PRO A 62 -11.70 -0.72 -11.50
N GLU A 63 -11.79 -0.05 -12.64
CA GLU A 63 -10.90 -0.28 -13.80
C GLU A 63 -9.60 0.51 -13.64
N LYS A 64 -8.47 -0.19 -13.82
CA LYS A 64 -7.14 0.41 -13.73
C LYS A 64 -6.99 1.52 -14.77
N GLY A 65 -6.70 2.73 -14.30
CA GLY A 65 -6.36 3.86 -15.17
C GLY A 65 -7.49 4.87 -15.40
N PHE A 66 -8.61 4.78 -14.68
CA PHE A 66 -9.72 5.74 -14.79
C PHE A 66 -9.92 6.54 -13.50
N TYR A 67 -10.04 7.86 -13.63
CA TYR A 67 -10.08 8.80 -12.50
C TYR A 67 -11.23 9.80 -12.64
N ARG A 68 -11.86 10.15 -11.52
CA ARG A 68 -12.92 11.18 -11.45
C ARG A 68 -12.72 12.04 -10.20
N MET A 69 -12.96 13.35 -10.30
CA MET A 69 -12.99 14.23 -9.12
C MET A 69 -14.32 14.09 -8.39
N GLU A 70 -14.28 13.98 -7.07
CA GLU A 70 -15.48 14.03 -6.24
C GLU A 70 -15.67 15.46 -5.72
N ASN A 71 -16.81 16.07 -6.02
CA ASN A 71 -17.12 17.43 -5.61
C ASN A 71 -17.34 17.50 -4.10
N TYR A 72 -16.27 17.68 -3.33
CA TYR A 72 -16.30 17.86 -1.87
C TYR A 72 -17.18 19.05 -1.41
N LYS A 73 -17.52 19.97 -2.33
CA LYS A 73 -18.40 21.12 -2.04
C LYS A 73 -19.88 20.75 -1.84
N GLN A 74 -20.37 19.61 -2.33
CA GLN A 74 -21.77 19.20 -2.13
C GLN A 74 -22.00 18.42 -0.82
N MET A 75 -20.98 17.79 -0.23
CA MET A 75 -21.15 17.10 1.06
C MET A 75 -21.12 18.05 2.27
N LYS A 76 -20.41 19.19 2.23
CA LYS A 76 -20.42 20.14 3.36
C LYS A 76 -21.72 20.94 3.49
N GLN A 77 -22.46 21.18 2.41
CA GLN A 77 -23.81 21.74 2.52
C GLN A 77 -24.81 20.71 3.04
N ASN A 78 -24.74 19.45 2.58
CA ASN A 78 -25.66 18.39 3.02
C ASN A 78 -25.37 17.83 4.43
N ALA A 79 -24.15 18.03 4.96
CA ALA A 79 -23.78 17.63 6.33
C ALA A 79 -24.01 18.74 7.37
N SER A 80 -24.28 19.99 6.95
CA SER A 80 -24.54 21.11 7.86
C SER A 80 -26.02 21.29 8.22
N GLU A 81 -26.95 20.59 7.56
CA GLU A 81 -28.39 20.64 7.85
C GLU A 81 -28.92 19.43 8.63
N ASN A 82 -28.11 18.38 8.89
CA ASN A 82 -28.58 17.13 9.52
C ASN A 82 -27.91 16.81 10.87
N ILE A 83 -27.64 17.82 11.69
CA ILE A 83 -27.43 17.62 13.14
C ILE A 83 -28.22 18.68 13.92
N VAL A 84 -29.53 18.50 14.03
CA VAL A 84 -30.31 18.97 15.18
C VAL A 84 -31.35 17.90 15.53
N VAL A 85 -31.03 17.15 16.58
CA VAL A 85 -31.93 16.64 17.64
C VAL A 85 -33.13 15.77 17.21
N THR A 86 -32.99 14.46 17.43
CA THR A 86 -34.14 13.61 17.79
C THR A 86 -34.69 14.07 19.14
N GLY A 87 -35.89 14.65 19.14
CA GLY A 87 -36.58 15.09 20.34
C GLY A 87 -37.99 15.63 20.09
N THR A 88 -38.94 14.71 19.93
CA THR A 88 -40.38 14.82 20.27
C THR A 88 -41.34 15.79 19.54
N LYS A 89 -42.38 15.14 18.96
CA LYS A 89 -43.84 15.44 18.96
C LYS A 89 -44.47 16.49 18.03
N ASP A 90 -45.52 15.97 17.37
CA ASP A 90 -46.84 16.51 17.05
C ASP A 90 -47.11 17.35 15.77
N LYS A 91 -48.03 16.76 14.97
CA LYS A 91 -49.20 17.32 14.25
C LYS A 91 -49.01 18.24 13.04
N GLY A 92 -49.77 17.92 11.97
CA GLY A 92 -50.44 18.92 11.12
C GLY A 92 -50.29 18.77 9.61
N ASP A 93 -51.30 18.17 8.98
CA ASP A 93 -51.99 18.54 7.72
C ASP A 93 -51.27 19.01 6.44
N GLN A 94 -51.57 18.25 5.36
CA GLN A 94 -52.01 18.64 4.00
C GLN A 94 -51.29 19.75 3.20
N LYS A 95 -50.74 19.40 2.01
CA LYS A 95 -51.36 19.57 0.65
C LYS A 95 -50.30 19.52 -0.49
N GLU A 96 -50.41 18.48 -1.32
CA GLU A 96 -50.57 18.51 -2.79
C GLU A 96 -49.96 19.70 -3.58
N SER A 97 -49.05 19.42 -4.52
CA SER A 97 -49.31 19.67 -5.95
C SER A 97 -48.20 19.17 -6.87
N ASP A 98 -48.69 18.62 -7.97
CA ASP A 98 -48.02 18.02 -9.12
C ASP A 98 -46.90 18.84 -9.76
N ARG A 99 -45.91 18.12 -10.30
CA ARG A 99 -45.45 18.27 -11.70
C ARG A 99 -44.59 17.06 -12.12
N LYS A 100 -45.22 16.25 -12.97
CA LYS A 100 -44.71 15.21 -13.88
C LYS A 100 -43.19 15.10 -14.01
N ALA A 101 -42.65 13.95 -13.64
CA ALA A 101 -41.36 13.44 -14.13
C ALA A 101 -41.63 12.23 -15.03
N GLU A 102 -41.17 12.33 -16.27
CA GLU A 102 -41.17 11.26 -17.26
C GLU A 102 -40.47 10.01 -16.71
N GLU A 103 -41.11 8.85 -16.90
CA GLU A 103 -40.61 7.55 -16.51
C GLU A 103 -39.34 7.20 -17.30
N VAL A 104 -38.21 7.10 -16.60
CA VAL A 104 -37.02 6.42 -17.11
C VAL A 104 -37.19 4.92 -16.84
N PRO A 105 -37.08 4.03 -17.84
CA PRO A 105 -37.36 2.61 -17.66
C PRO A 105 -36.40 1.98 -16.65
N ARG A 106 -36.95 1.35 -15.62
CA ARG A 106 -36.21 0.51 -14.67
C ARG A 106 -35.62 -0.67 -15.43
N VAL A 107 -34.29 -0.73 -15.51
CA VAL A 107 -33.58 -1.89 -16.05
C VAL A 107 -33.88 -3.09 -15.14
N SER A 108 -34.73 -3.95 -15.67
CA SER A 108 -35.04 -5.33 -15.33
C SER A 108 -34.33 -5.94 -14.12
N ASP A 109 -35.14 -6.30 -13.13
CA ASP A 109 -34.89 -7.30 -12.09
C ASP A 109 -34.56 -8.68 -12.69
N ALA A 110 -33.36 -8.86 -13.21
CA ALA A 110 -32.76 -10.18 -13.23
C ALA A 110 -32.30 -10.47 -11.79
N LYS A 111 -33.18 -11.09 -10.99
CA LYS A 111 -32.83 -11.70 -9.69
C LYS A 111 -31.77 -12.79 -9.90
N ASN A 112 -30.52 -12.40 -10.12
CA ASN A 112 -29.39 -13.25 -9.82
C ASN A 112 -29.29 -13.33 -8.30
N LYS A 113 -30.03 -14.28 -7.74
CA LYS A 113 -29.98 -14.64 -6.33
C LYS A 113 -28.63 -15.31 -6.10
N ILE A 114 -27.62 -14.50 -5.81
CA ILE A 114 -26.28 -15.00 -5.47
C ILE A 114 -26.43 -15.84 -4.20
N ASP A 115 -26.12 -17.13 -4.31
CA ASP A 115 -26.06 -18.03 -3.18
C ASP A 115 -24.71 -17.88 -2.49
N TRP A 116 -24.71 -17.08 -1.43
CA TRP A 116 -23.52 -16.73 -0.64
C TRP A 116 -22.91 -17.90 0.13
N SER A 117 -23.61 -19.04 0.25
CA SER A 117 -23.04 -20.25 0.86
C SER A 117 -21.95 -20.90 0.01
N ASN A 118 -21.88 -20.55 -1.29
CA ASN A 118 -20.81 -20.99 -2.19
C ASN A 118 -19.53 -20.13 -2.08
N PHE A 119 -19.52 -19.13 -1.22
CA PHE A 119 -18.41 -18.18 -1.10
C PHE A 119 -17.90 -18.15 0.34
N PHE A 120 -16.58 -18.11 0.50
CA PHE A 120 -15.96 -17.78 1.78
C PHE A 120 -15.42 -16.36 1.72
N VAL A 121 -15.59 -15.62 2.81
CA VAL A 121 -14.97 -14.30 2.96
C VAL A 121 -13.49 -14.54 3.20
N LEU A 122 -12.66 -14.15 2.23
CA LEU A 122 -11.22 -14.16 2.41
C LEU A 122 -10.85 -13.08 3.42
N GLU A 123 -10.46 -13.49 4.63
CA GLU A 123 -9.91 -12.55 5.59
C GLU A 123 -8.59 -11.98 5.04
N PRO A 124 -8.34 -10.67 5.22
CA PRO A 124 -7.04 -10.11 4.87
C PRO A 124 -5.98 -10.86 5.65
N ALA A 125 -4.97 -11.39 4.94
CA ALA A 125 -3.87 -12.10 5.57
C ALA A 125 -3.38 -11.30 6.79
N ARG A 126 -3.32 -11.95 7.96
CA ARG A 126 -2.79 -11.32 9.18
C ARG A 126 -1.50 -10.63 8.79
N LYS A 127 -1.45 -9.32 9.01
CA LYS A 127 -0.28 -8.51 8.70
C LYS A 127 0.87 -9.08 9.53
N GLN A 128 1.76 -9.87 8.89
CA GLN A 128 3.08 -10.27 9.41
C GLN A 128 4.00 -9.04 9.63
N GLN A 129 3.42 -7.85 9.81
CA GLN A 129 4.08 -6.56 9.65
C GLN A 129 4.81 -6.11 10.92
N ASP A 130 4.70 -6.81 12.04
CA ASP A 130 5.32 -6.37 13.30
C ASP A 130 6.56 -7.17 13.71
N GLU A 131 6.81 -8.32 13.09
CA GLU A 131 8.01 -9.10 13.38
C GLU A 131 9.25 -8.44 12.75
N LEU A 132 10.31 -8.28 13.54
CA LEU A 132 11.63 -7.92 13.02
C LEU A 132 12.23 -9.19 12.43
N ARG A 133 12.65 -9.15 11.16
CA ARG A 133 12.99 -10.39 10.45
C ARG A 133 14.19 -10.23 9.54
N VAL A 134 15.04 -11.24 9.56
CA VAL A 134 16.02 -11.51 8.49
C VAL A 134 15.54 -12.68 7.66
N SER A 135 15.64 -12.58 6.34
CA SER A 135 15.35 -13.69 5.43
C SER A 135 16.56 -14.04 4.56
N VAL A 136 16.84 -15.32 4.38
CA VAL A 136 17.81 -15.81 3.41
C VAL A 136 17.06 -16.48 2.26
N THR A 137 17.20 -15.91 1.07
CA THR A 137 16.52 -16.40 -0.15
C THR A 137 17.29 -17.53 -0.81
N SER A 138 16.66 -18.28 -1.71
CA SER A 138 17.31 -19.30 -2.55
C SER A 138 18.40 -18.78 -3.48
N LYS A 139 18.55 -17.45 -3.62
CA LYS A 139 19.62 -16.80 -4.39
C LYS A 139 20.82 -16.40 -3.54
N GLY A 140 20.80 -16.69 -2.23
CA GLY A 140 21.84 -16.28 -1.29
C GLY A 140 21.76 -14.81 -0.89
N CYS A 141 20.62 -14.16 -1.16
CA CYS A 141 20.37 -12.81 -0.66
C CYS A 141 19.83 -12.88 0.77
N ILE A 142 20.49 -12.15 1.66
CA ILE A 142 20.11 -11.90 3.05
C ILE A 142 19.38 -10.55 3.08
N ASN A 143 18.11 -10.56 3.48
CA ASN A 143 17.27 -9.36 3.52
C ASN A 143 16.81 -9.06 4.93
N LEU A 144 17.02 -7.83 5.38
CA LEU A 144 16.37 -7.25 6.54
C LEU A 144 14.99 -6.77 6.10
N ASN A 145 13.93 -7.05 6.86
CA ASN A 145 12.63 -6.44 6.55
C ASN A 145 12.62 -4.94 6.92
N SER A 146 11.65 -4.20 6.40
CA SER A 146 11.58 -2.74 6.60
C SER A 146 11.52 -2.31 8.07
N LYS A 147 10.94 -3.15 8.95
CA LYS A 147 10.86 -2.88 10.39
C LYS A 147 12.20 -3.05 11.09
N LEU A 148 12.93 -4.13 10.79
CA LEU A 148 14.28 -4.31 11.32
C LEU A 148 15.21 -3.22 10.79
N GLN A 149 15.10 -2.85 9.51
CA GLN A 149 15.86 -1.75 8.92
C GLN A 149 15.63 -0.41 9.64
N GLN A 150 14.42 -0.12 10.10
CA GLN A 150 14.12 1.10 10.86
C GLN A 150 14.74 1.11 12.25
N LYS A 151 15.04 -0.06 12.84
CA LYS A 151 15.60 -0.18 14.18
C LYS A 151 17.12 -0.28 14.18
N VAL A 152 17.72 -0.77 13.10
CA VAL A 152 19.18 -0.83 13.01
C VAL A 152 19.76 0.55 12.67
N SER A 153 20.84 0.92 13.35
CA SER A 153 21.46 2.25 13.22
C SER A 153 22.40 2.39 12.00
N ASN A 154 22.81 1.27 11.41
CA ASN A 154 23.77 1.23 10.31
C ASN A 154 23.37 0.19 9.24
N ASN A 155 24.16 0.08 8.18
CA ASN A 155 23.99 -0.90 7.12
C ASN A 155 25.13 -1.92 7.07
N LYS A 156 25.91 -2.08 8.14
CA LYS A 156 27.08 -2.96 8.19
C LYS A 156 27.02 -3.82 9.43
N PHE A 157 26.99 -5.13 9.22
CA PHE A 157 26.91 -6.10 10.31
C PHE A 157 27.85 -7.27 10.02
N GLU A 158 28.52 -7.74 11.04
CA GLU A 158 29.03 -9.10 11.04
C GLU A 158 27.84 -10.06 11.24
N ILE A 159 27.83 -11.12 10.45
CA ILE A 159 26.75 -12.12 10.45
C ILE A 159 27.32 -13.40 11.03
N ILE A 160 26.77 -13.85 12.14
CA ILE A 160 27.20 -15.05 12.86
C ILE A 160 26.07 -16.05 12.82
N LEU A 161 26.37 -17.30 12.49
CA LEU A 161 25.40 -18.40 12.50
C LEU A 161 25.80 -19.41 13.56
N SER A 162 24.80 -19.98 14.25
CA SER A 162 25.02 -21.17 15.08
C SER A 162 25.47 -22.35 14.21
N ARG A 163 26.10 -23.36 14.83
CA ARG A 163 26.62 -24.55 14.13
C ARG A 163 25.53 -25.37 13.41
N ASP A 164 24.30 -25.30 13.91
CA ASP A 164 23.10 -25.91 13.31
C ASP A 164 22.33 -24.94 12.41
N CYS A 165 22.80 -23.70 12.29
CA CYS A 165 22.20 -22.59 11.55
C CYS A 165 20.77 -22.22 11.96
N ARG A 166 20.30 -22.66 13.14
CA ARG A 166 18.98 -22.29 13.68
C ARG A 166 18.95 -20.95 14.40
N ALA A 167 20.12 -20.40 14.72
CA ALA A 167 20.25 -19.06 15.25
C ALA A 167 21.18 -18.21 14.37
N MET A 168 20.85 -16.93 14.25
CA MET A 168 21.61 -15.92 13.53
C MET A 168 21.82 -14.70 14.43
N LEU A 169 23.04 -14.20 14.50
CA LEU A 169 23.35 -12.94 15.16
C LEU A 169 23.77 -11.89 14.12
N LEU A 170 23.33 -10.65 14.31
CA LEU A 170 23.87 -9.49 13.61
C LEU A 170 24.64 -8.65 14.62
N ASN A 171 25.95 -8.62 14.48
CA ASN A 171 26.84 -7.85 15.33
C ASN A 171 27.18 -6.51 14.62
N PRO A 172 26.71 -5.37 15.13
CA PRO A 172 27.02 -4.06 14.55
C PRO A 172 28.46 -3.61 14.77
N ASN A 173 29.21 -4.27 15.67
CA ASN A 173 30.57 -3.92 16.08
C ASN A 173 31.59 -5.02 15.72
N GLY A 174 31.25 -5.94 14.82
CA GLY A 174 32.13 -7.04 14.43
C GLY A 174 33.30 -6.63 13.54
N GLU A 175 34.24 -7.55 13.33
CA GLU A 175 35.42 -7.31 12.49
C GLU A 175 35.13 -7.68 11.02
N ILE A 176 34.36 -8.74 10.79
CA ILE A 176 34.07 -9.26 9.45
C ILE A 176 32.71 -8.75 8.97
N MET A 177 32.71 -7.51 8.47
CA MET A 177 31.48 -6.78 8.13
C MET A 177 30.89 -7.15 6.76
N HIS A 178 29.60 -7.48 6.74
CA HIS A 178 28.77 -7.53 5.55
C HIS A 178 28.09 -6.17 5.35
N THR A 179 28.19 -5.62 4.14
CA THR A 179 27.52 -4.35 3.80
C THR A 179 26.18 -4.62 3.13
N PHE A 180 25.11 -4.12 3.76
CA PHE A 180 23.75 -4.12 3.23
C PHE A 180 23.50 -2.88 2.36
N THR A 181 22.73 -3.07 1.30
CA THR A 181 22.24 -1.98 0.45
C THR A 181 21.22 -1.11 1.20
N LYS A 182 20.84 0.04 0.61
CA LYS A 182 19.76 0.89 1.15
C LYS A 182 18.40 0.18 1.27
N ALA A 183 18.21 -0.91 0.53
CA ALA A 183 17.02 -1.76 0.61
C ALA A 183 17.15 -2.86 1.68
N GLY A 184 18.24 -2.87 2.47
CA GLY A 184 18.54 -3.87 3.49
C GLY A 184 18.83 -5.26 2.94
N THR A 185 19.43 -5.33 1.75
CA THR A 185 19.87 -6.59 1.14
C THR A 185 21.39 -6.70 1.12
N ALA A 186 21.93 -7.85 1.49
CA ALA A 186 23.30 -8.27 1.26
C ALA A 186 23.32 -9.61 0.51
N THR A 187 24.37 -9.90 -0.25
CA THR A 187 24.50 -11.18 -0.97
C THR A 187 25.69 -11.94 -0.40
N ASN A 188 25.47 -13.18 0.01
CA ASN A 188 26.51 -14.11 0.40
C ASN A 188 26.14 -15.47 -0.20
N ARG A 189 26.97 -16.03 -1.08
CA ARG A 189 26.66 -17.33 -1.73
C ARG A 189 26.97 -18.52 -0.84
N GLU A 190 27.94 -18.38 0.08
CA GLU A 190 28.36 -19.45 0.98
C GLU A 190 27.27 -19.81 2.00
N ILE A 191 26.43 -18.83 2.36
CA ILE A 191 25.30 -19.07 3.27
C ILE A 191 24.33 -20.14 2.74
N LEU A 192 24.18 -20.26 1.41
CA LEU A 192 23.32 -21.28 0.81
C LEU A 192 23.85 -22.68 1.11
N SER A 193 25.12 -22.90 0.83
CA SER A 193 25.80 -24.18 1.08
C SER A 193 25.72 -24.58 2.56
N LEU A 194 25.85 -23.61 3.47
CA LEU A 194 25.72 -23.85 4.91
C LEU A 194 24.29 -24.28 5.29
N LEU A 195 23.27 -23.55 4.82
CA LEU A 195 21.88 -23.85 5.14
C LEU A 195 21.43 -25.19 4.52
N GLU A 196 21.82 -25.48 3.28
CA GLU A 196 21.54 -26.74 2.60
C GLU A 196 22.18 -27.93 3.30
N ALA A 197 23.45 -27.81 3.70
CA ALA A 197 24.16 -28.85 4.46
C ALA A 197 23.48 -29.17 5.80
N LYS A 198 22.78 -28.19 6.39
CA LYS A 198 21.98 -28.36 7.62
C LYS A 198 20.51 -28.67 7.35
N LYS A 199 20.14 -28.93 6.09
CA LYS A 199 18.77 -29.26 5.65
C LYS A 199 17.74 -28.19 6.04
N ILE A 200 18.16 -26.93 6.12
CA ILE A 200 17.26 -25.79 6.35
C ILE A 200 16.55 -25.46 5.04
N LYS A 201 15.22 -25.34 5.09
CA LYS A 201 14.41 -24.99 3.94
C LYS A 201 14.58 -23.51 3.60
N LEU A 202 14.62 -23.20 2.30
CA LEU A 202 14.70 -21.84 1.78
C LEU A 202 13.33 -21.40 1.22
N PRO A 203 12.96 -20.11 1.34
CA PRO A 203 13.69 -19.07 2.08
C PRO A 203 13.67 -19.32 3.60
N ALA A 204 14.82 -19.17 4.24
CA ALA A 204 14.94 -19.27 5.69
C ALA A 204 14.57 -17.93 6.33
N TYR A 205 13.81 -17.94 7.42
CA TYR A 205 13.36 -16.74 8.11
C TYR A 205 13.85 -16.78 9.56
N TYR A 206 14.51 -15.72 10.02
CA TYR A 206 14.95 -15.55 11.40
C TYR A 206 14.18 -14.39 12.01
N ILE A 207 13.48 -14.65 13.12
CA ILE A 207 12.80 -13.61 13.90
C ILE A 207 13.84 -13.00 14.83
N MET A 208 14.03 -11.69 14.74
CA MET A 208 15.12 -10.99 15.41
C MET A 208 14.60 -10.24 16.63
N GLU A 209 15.41 -10.24 17.67
CA GLU A 209 15.26 -9.44 18.87
C GLU A 209 16.59 -8.80 19.21
N TRP A 210 16.55 -7.62 19.82
CA TRP A 210 17.77 -6.99 20.32
C TRP A 210 18.14 -7.62 21.66
N ASN A 211 19.37 -8.11 21.78
CA ASN A 211 19.93 -8.62 23.01
C ASN A 211 20.83 -7.54 23.62
N GLU A 212 20.37 -6.91 24.70
CA GLU A 212 21.07 -5.83 25.40
C GLU A 212 22.38 -6.31 26.06
N GLU A 213 22.42 -7.55 26.55
CA GLU A 213 23.62 -8.11 27.20
C GLU A 213 24.77 -8.29 26.20
N LEU A 214 24.43 -8.76 25.00
CA LEU A 214 25.40 -8.99 23.92
C LEU A 214 25.63 -7.74 23.07
N ASN A 215 24.75 -6.73 23.15
CA ASN A 215 24.69 -5.60 22.21
C ASN A 215 24.62 -6.05 20.74
N MET A 216 23.79 -7.07 20.48
CA MET A 216 23.63 -7.67 19.16
C MET A 216 22.17 -7.97 18.88
N TRP A 217 21.81 -8.03 17.60
CA TRP A 217 20.54 -8.64 17.21
C TRP A 217 20.71 -10.15 17.23
N SER A 218 19.84 -10.84 17.96
CA SER A 218 19.76 -12.30 17.99
C SER A 218 18.47 -12.74 17.31
N GLY A 219 18.54 -13.74 16.44
CA GLY A 219 17.36 -14.28 15.82
C GLY A 219 17.32 -15.79 15.73
N ILE A 220 16.12 -16.31 15.88
CA ILE A 220 15.83 -17.74 15.84
C ILE A 220 15.09 -18.07 14.55
N LEU A 221 15.47 -19.19 13.94
CA LEU A 221 14.83 -19.71 12.75
C LEU A 221 13.35 -19.98 13.02
N SER A 222 12.50 -19.30 12.27
CA SER A 222 11.07 -19.53 12.26
C SER A 222 10.78 -20.81 11.49
N GLU A 223 10.16 -21.78 12.17
CA GLU A 223 9.65 -23.01 11.54
C GLU A 223 8.33 -22.77 10.81
N ASP A 224 7.79 -21.54 10.90
CA ASP A 224 6.49 -21.19 10.37
C ASP A 224 6.53 -21.24 8.84
N ARG A 225 5.94 -22.31 8.32
CA ARG A 225 5.80 -22.58 6.91
C ARG A 225 4.80 -21.57 6.36
N ARG A 226 5.27 -20.64 5.54
CA ARG A 226 4.41 -20.11 4.48
C ARG A 226 4.02 -21.22 3.53
#